data_AF-A0A7V5YRL9-F1
#
_entry.id   AF-A0A7V5YRL9-F1
#
_cell.length_a   1.000
_cell.length_b   1.000
_cell.length_c   1.000
_cell.angle_alpha   90.00
_cell.angle_beta   90.00
_cell.angle_gamma   90.00
#
_symmetry.space_group_name_H-M   'P 1'
#
loop_
_entity.id
_entity.type
_entity.pdbx_description
1 polymer ?
#
loop_
_entity_poly.entity_id
_entity_poly.type
_entity_poly.pdbx_seq_one_letter_code
_entity_poly.pdbx_strand_id
1 'polypeptide(L)'
;MQKEHWTDEQFLERLYGLVEEDAHVRSCPTCQQRWEQLLQRRKQWLHRAPAFPEEWWYEQRQRIFHRLEQKPLVSWLHNWAPSLASVALVILAVVLLRQPTTPPTVAVEEAGFFTEVYTLVESPEPVAVQPIYALFED
;
A
#
# COMPACT_ATOMS: atom_id res chain seq x y z
N MET A 1 0.46 -17.12 42.70
CA MET A 1 0.05 -17.41 41.31
C MET A 1 -0.66 -16.18 40.78
N GLN A 2 -0.03 -15.44 39.88
CA GLN A 2 -0.73 -14.37 39.15
C GLN A 2 -1.83 -15.07 38.34
N LYS A 3 -3.08 -14.91 38.76
CA LYS A 3 -4.23 -15.42 38.01
C LYS A 3 -4.36 -14.52 36.80
N GLU A 4 -3.81 -14.96 35.68
CA GLU A 4 -3.85 -14.25 34.42
C GLU A 4 -5.32 -14.00 34.06
N HIS A 5 -5.66 -12.73 33.82
CA HIS A 5 -7.00 -12.34 33.40
C HIS A 5 -7.15 -12.58 31.91
N TRP A 6 -8.39 -12.75 31.46
CA TRP A 6 -8.66 -12.87 30.04
C TRP A 6 -8.24 -11.63 29.25
N THR A 7 -7.64 -11.91 28.10
CA THR A 7 -7.34 -10.91 27.08
C THR A 7 -8.63 -10.50 26.35
N ASP A 8 -8.61 -9.34 25.68
CA ASP A 8 -9.76 -8.90 24.89
C ASP A 8 -10.11 -9.88 23.77
N GLU A 9 -9.10 -10.53 23.20
CA GLU A 9 -9.25 -11.55 22.16
C GLU A 9 -10.03 -12.77 22.68
N GLN A 10 -9.70 -13.28 23.87
CA GLN A 10 -10.44 -14.36 24.52
C GLN A 10 -11.89 -13.98 24.83
N PHE A 11 -12.14 -12.73 25.25
CA PHE A 11 -13.51 -12.24 25.42
C PHE A 11 -14.27 -12.19 24.10
N LEU A 12 -13.64 -11.77 22.99
CA LEU A 12 -14.25 -11.76 21.68
C LEU A 12 -14.55 -13.18 21.19
N GLU A 13 -13.60 -14.10 21.30
CA GLU A 13 -13.79 -15.50 20.93
C GLU A 13 -14.98 -16.11 21.68
N ARG A 14 -15.09 -15.88 22.99
CA ARG A 14 -16.27 -16.29 23.76
C ARG A 14 -17.55 -15.60 23.26
N LEU A 15 -17.50 -14.32 22.93
CA LEU A 15 -18.67 -13.57 22.42
C LEU A 15 -19.22 -14.14 21.11
N TYR A 16 -18.34 -14.68 20.28
CA TYR A 16 -18.68 -15.34 19.02
C TYR A 16 -18.90 -16.86 19.16
N GLY A 17 -18.79 -17.42 20.37
CA GLY A 17 -18.99 -18.85 20.62
C GLY A 17 -17.88 -19.75 20.08
N LEU A 18 -16.67 -19.20 19.89
CA LEU A 18 -15.49 -19.93 19.43
C LEU A 18 -14.80 -20.71 20.56
N VAL A 19 -15.12 -20.39 21.82
CA VAL A 19 -14.58 -21.01 23.03
C VAL A 19 -15.74 -21.54 23.88
N GLU A 20 -15.57 -22.73 24.46
CA GLU A 20 -16.55 -23.35 25.35
C GLU A 20 -16.76 -22.53 26.65
N GLU A 21 -17.81 -22.84 27.40
CA GLU A 21 -18.12 -22.12 28.65
C GLU A 21 -17.03 -22.30 29.70
N ASP A 22 -16.09 -21.36 29.71
CA ASP A 22 -14.96 -21.43 30.61
C ASP A 22 -15.32 -21.05 32.05
N ALA A 23 -14.83 -21.85 33.01
CA ALA A 23 -15.02 -21.65 34.45
C ALA A 23 -14.31 -20.39 34.96
N HIS A 24 -13.31 -19.89 34.22
CA HIS A 24 -12.55 -18.70 34.60
C HIS A 24 -13.44 -17.46 34.77
N VAL A 25 -14.29 -17.14 33.78
CA VAL A 25 -15.17 -15.95 33.85
C VAL A 25 -16.14 -16.02 35.01
N ARG A 26 -16.58 -17.23 35.40
CA ARG A 26 -17.46 -17.44 36.56
C ARG A 26 -16.75 -17.31 37.90
N SER A 27 -15.45 -17.61 37.94
CA SER A 27 -14.65 -17.62 39.17
C SER A 27 -13.88 -16.31 39.43
N CYS A 28 -13.63 -15.51 38.39
CA CYS A 28 -12.88 -14.26 38.50
C CYS A 28 -13.83 -13.05 38.43
N PRO A 29 -14.03 -12.30 39.53
CA PRO A 29 -14.99 -11.19 39.57
C PRO A 29 -14.65 -10.07 38.59
N THR A 30 -13.35 -9.80 38.37
CA THR A 30 -12.89 -8.80 37.39
C THR A 30 -13.24 -9.20 35.95
N CYS A 31 -13.04 -10.47 35.59
CA CYS A 31 -13.37 -10.96 34.25
C CYS A 31 -14.89 -11.04 34.06
N GLN A 32 -15.63 -11.43 35.11
CA GLN A 32 -17.09 -11.40 35.09
C GLN A 32 -17.63 -9.98 34.84
N GLN A 33 -17.12 -8.99 35.56
CA GLN A 33 -17.54 -7.60 35.38
C GLN A 33 -17.26 -7.09 33.97
N ARG A 34 -16.05 -7.37 33.43
CA ARG A 34 -15.70 -7.01 32.04
C ARG A 34 -16.63 -7.70 31.03
N TRP A 35 -16.96 -8.96 31.26
CA TRP A 35 -17.88 -9.72 30.43
C TRP A 35 -19.30 -9.12 30.43
N GLU A 36 -19.82 -8.78 31.60
CA GLU A 36 -21.14 -8.15 31.74
C GLU A 36 -21.19 -6.78 31.03
N GLN A 37 -20.11 -5.98 31.13
CA GLN A 37 -20.00 -4.72 30.40
C GLN A 37 -20.03 -4.92 28.88
N LEU A 38 -19.32 -5.93 28.37
CA LEU A 38 -19.33 -6.28 26.94
C LEU A 38 -20.74 -6.69 26.48
N LEU A 39 -21.42 -7.55 27.25
CA LEU A 39 -22.79 -7.95 26.96
C LEU A 39 -23.75 -6.77 26.98
N GLN A 40 -23.59 -5.83 27.92
CA GLN A 40 -24.42 -4.63 28.00
C GLN A 40 -24.20 -3.72 26.79
N ARG A 41 -22.95 -3.50 26.36
CA ARG A 41 -22.63 -2.75 25.15
C ARG A 41 -23.23 -3.41 23.91
N ARG A 42 -23.14 -4.74 23.80
CA ARG A 42 -23.76 -5.50 22.70
C ARG A 42 -25.28 -5.31 22.68
N LYS A 43 -25.95 -5.40 23.82
CA LYS A 43 -27.40 -5.16 23.91
C LYS A 43 -27.76 -3.75 23.45
N GLN A 44 -27.03 -2.74 23.91
CA GLN A 44 -27.24 -1.35 23.49
C GLN A 44 -27.06 -1.17 21.98
N TRP A 45 -26.05 -1.82 21.39
CA TRP A 45 -25.83 -1.82 19.95
C TRP A 45 -26.96 -2.50 19.18
N LEU A 46 -27.41 -3.67 19.63
CA LEU A 46 -28.51 -4.41 19.02
C LEU A 46 -29.83 -3.62 19.07
N HIS A 47 -30.09 -2.90 20.16
CA HIS A 47 -31.27 -2.03 20.27
C HIS A 47 -31.23 -0.82 19.33
N ARG A 48 -30.03 -0.37 18.94
CA ARG A 48 -29.84 0.70 17.96
C ARG A 48 -29.73 0.19 16.53
N ALA A 49 -29.61 -1.12 16.35
CA ALA A 49 -29.51 -1.71 15.03
C ALA A 49 -30.84 -1.45 14.29
N PRO A 50 -30.79 -0.90 13.06
CA PRO A 50 -31.99 -0.74 12.27
C PRO A 50 -32.64 -2.10 12.04
N ALA A 51 -33.94 -2.18 12.29
CA ALA A 51 -34.73 -3.34 11.93
C ALA A 51 -34.89 -3.35 10.40
N PHE A 52 -34.15 -4.24 9.73
CA PHE A 52 -34.31 -4.45 8.30
C PHE A 52 -35.44 -5.45 8.06
N PRO A 53 -36.34 -5.17 7.12
CA PRO A 53 -37.40 -6.11 6.78
C PRO A 53 -36.82 -7.31 6.00
N GLU A 54 -37.52 -8.43 6.01
CA GLU A 54 -37.01 -9.71 5.47
C GLU A 54 -36.71 -9.62 3.96
N GLU A 55 -37.54 -8.88 3.22
CA GLU A 55 -37.36 -8.61 1.80
C GLU A 55 -36.03 -7.90 1.49
N TRP A 56 -35.55 -7.04 2.39
CA TRP A 56 -34.28 -6.34 2.21
C TRP A 56 -33.10 -7.31 2.28
N TRP A 57 -33.14 -8.27 3.21
CA TRP A 57 -32.13 -9.32 3.32
C TRP A 57 -32.14 -10.23 2.10
N TYR A 58 -33.31 -10.57 1.59
CA TYR A 58 -33.45 -11.37 0.38
C TYR A 58 -32.83 -10.66 -0.83
N GLU A 59 -33.15 -9.39 -1.04
CA GLU A 59 -32.55 -8.58 -2.11
C GLU A 59 -31.03 -8.46 -1.96
N GLN A 60 -30.53 -8.19 -0.75
CA GLN A 60 -29.10 -8.10 -0.50
C GLN A 60 -28.41 -9.43 -0.82
N ARG A 61 -29.01 -10.55 -0.40
CA ARG A 61 -28.48 -11.89 -0.65
C ARG A 61 -28.44 -12.22 -2.13
N GLN A 62 -29.50 -11.91 -2.87
CA GLN A 62 -29.53 -12.07 -4.32
C GLN A 62 -28.46 -11.22 -5.02
N ARG A 63 -28.28 -9.96 -4.61
CA ARG A 63 -27.23 -9.08 -5.16
C ARG A 63 -25.83 -9.64 -4.91
N ILE A 64 -25.57 -10.21 -3.73
CA ILE A 64 -24.29 -10.84 -3.41
C ILE A 64 -24.07 -12.06 -4.32
N PHE A 65 -25.05 -12.95 -4.43
CA PHE A 65 -24.94 -14.14 -5.29
C PHE A 65 -24.74 -13.78 -6.75
N HIS A 66 -25.50 -12.82 -7.25
CA HIS A 66 -25.36 -12.34 -8.61
C HIS A 66 -23.95 -11.78 -8.88
N ARG A 67 -23.33 -11.06 -7.93
CA ARG A 67 -21.93 -10.60 -8.07
C ARG A 67 -20.92 -11.75 -8.04
N LEU A 68 -21.18 -12.80 -7.26
CA LEU A 68 -20.29 -13.96 -7.18
C LEU A 68 -20.38 -14.82 -8.45
N GLU A 69 -21.57 -14.95 -9.02
CA GLU A 69 -21.82 -15.64 -10.29
C GLU A 69 -21.23 -14.85 -11.47
N GLN A 70 -21.36 -13.53 -11.46
CA GLN A 70 -20.70 -12.63 -12.39
C GLN A 70 -19.23 -12.45 -12.01
N LYS A 71 -18.43 -13.53 -12.12
CA LYS A 71 -16.97 -13.41 -12.06
C LYS A 71 -16.55 -12.36 -13.10
N PRO A 72 -16.02 -11.19 -12.70
CA PRO A 72 -15.63 -10.19 -13.66
C PRO A 72 -14.44 -10.76 -14.44
N LEU A 73 -14.51 -10.74 -15.77
CA LEU A 73 -13.39 -11.11 -16.67
C LEU A 73 -12.09 -10.38 -16.29
N VAL A 74 -12.22 -9.24 -15.62
CA VAL A 74 -11.13 -8.43 -15.06
C VAL A 74 -10.29 -9.18 -14.02
N SER A 75 -10.86 -10.13 -13.25
CA SER A 75 -10.08 -10.89 -12.26
C SER A 75 -9.10 -11.87 -12.92
N TRP A 76 -9.42 -12.37 -14.12
CA TRP A 76 -8.50 -13.19 -14.90
C TRP A 76 -7.30 -12.33 -15.30
N LEU A 77 -7.51 -11.17 -15.92
CA LEU A 77 -6.44 -10.23 -16.27
C LEU A 77 -5.58 -9.80 -15.08
N HIS A 78 -6.17 -9.61 -13.90
CA HIS A 78 -5.44 -9.23 -12.70
C HIS A 78 -4.47 -10.32 -12.22
N ASN A 79 -4.82 -11.60 -12.41
CA ASN A 79 -3.95 -12.73 -12.06
C ASN A 79 -2.76 -12.88 -13.01
N TRP A 80 -2.88 -12.43 -14.28
CA TRP A 80 -1.79 -12.47 -15.26
C TRP A 80 -0.95 -11.21 -15.30
N ALA A 81 -1.43 -10.10 -14.74
CA ALA A 81 -0.72 -8.83 -14.67
C ALA A 81 0.73 -8.94 -14.13
N PRO A 82 1.01 -9.63 -13.01
CA PRO A 82 2.39 -9.74 -12.52
C PRO A 82 3.30 -10.55 -13.46
N SER A 83 2.78 -11.61 -14.08
CA SER A 83 3.52 -12.43 -15.03
C SER A 83 3.82 -11.70 -16.33
N LEU A 84 2.89 -10.89 -16.83
CA LEU A 84 3.10 -10.05 -18.00
C LEU A 84 4.13 -8.93 -17.72
N ALA A 85 4.07 -8.32 -16.54
CA ALA A 85 5.02 -7.30 -16.12
C ALA A 85 6.45 -7.84 -16.02
N SER A 86 6.63 -9.05 -15.46
CA SER A 86 7.95 -9.67 -15.36
C SER A 86 8.53 -10.03 -16.73
N VAL A 87 7.73 -10.57 -17.64
CA VAL A 87 8.15 -10.84 -19.02
C VAL A 87 8.55 -9.55 -19.74
N ALA A 88 7.76 -8.47 -19.59
CA ALA A 88 8.09 -7.17 -20.17
C ALA A 88 9.42 -6.61 -19.64
N LEU A 89 9.69 -6.74 -18.34
CA LEU A 89 10.97 -6.32 -17.74
C LEU A 89 12.15 -7.13 -18.26
N VAL A 90 12.00 -8.44 -18.42
CA VAL A 90 13.06 -9.30 -18.98
C VAL A 90 13.34 -8.92 -20.44
N ILE A 91 12.31 -8.70 -21.26
CA ILE A 91 12.46 -8.25 -22.64
C ILE A 91 13.18 -6.89 -22.69
N LEU A 92 12.78 -5.94 -21.85
CA LEU A 92 13.40 -4.62 -21.75
C LEU A 92 14.89 -4.73 -21.38
N ALA A 93 15.22 -5.55 -20.39
CA ALA A 93 16.61 -5.78 -19.97
C ALA A 93 17.45 -6.37 -21.10
N VAL A 94 16.93 -7.36 -21.84
CA VAL A 94 17.61 -7.95 -23.00
C VAL A 94 17.83 -6.92 -24.10
N VAL A 95 16.86 -6.06 -24.39
CA VAL A 95 16.98 -4.99 -25.39
C VAL A 95 18.05 -3.98 -24.99
N LEU A 96 18.07 -3.55 -23.73
CA LEU A 96 19.07 -2.60 -23.22
C LEU A 96 20.49 -3.19 -23.23
N LEU A 97 20.63 -4.47 -22.87
CA LEU A 97 21.92 -5.17 -22.88
C LEU A 97 22.43 -5.47 -24.30
N ARG A 98 21.55 -5.49 -25.31
CA ARG A 98 21.93 -5.71 -26.71
C ARG A 98 22.36 -4.46 -27.46
N GLN A 99 22.34 -3.29 -26.83
CA GLN A 99 22.88 -2.10 -27.46
C GLN A 99 24.39 -2.31 -27.68
N PRO A 100 24.89 -2.23 -28.94
CA PRO A 100 26.32 -2.27 -29.17
C PRO A 100 26.91 -1.07 -28.44
N THR A 101 27.65 -1.34 -27.37
CA THR A 101 28.51 -0.34 -26.73
C THR A 101 29.59 -0.06 -27.76
N THR A 102 29.34 0.90 -28.65
CA THR A 102 30.43 1.56 -29.37
C THR A 102 31.31 2.15 -28.26
N PRO A 103 32.52 1.63 -28.02
CA PRO A 103 33.41 2.31 -27.10
C PRO A 103 33.56 3.72 -27.63
N PRO A 104 33.38 4.77 -26.80
CA PRO A 104 33.72 6.10 -27.26
C PRO A 104 35.19 6.05 -27.63
N THR A 105 35.51 6.15 -28.92
CA THR A 105 36.84 6.53 -29.38
C THR A 105 37.04 7.97 -28.94
N VAL A 106 37.35 8.13 -27.66
CA VAL A 106 37.94 9.36 -27.16
C VAL A 106 39.37 9.31 -27.66
N ALA A 107 39.60 9.84 -28.86
CA ALA A 107 40.90 10.36 -29.19
C ALA A 107 41.13 11.50 -28.19
N VAL A 108 41.74 11.18 -27.06
CA VAL A 108 42.19 12.17 -26.09
C VAL A 108 43.36 12.90 -26.76
N GLU A 109 43.07 13.92 -27.56
CA GLU A 109 44.03 15.01 -27.75
C GLU A 109 44.07 15.75 -26.40
N GLU A 110 44.95 15.29 -25.51
CA GLU A 110 45.14 15.88 -24.17
C GLU A 110 45.33 17.40 -24.27
N ALA A 111 45.96 17.89 -25.34
CA ALA A 111 46.13 19.31 -25.62
C ALA A 111 44.79 20.08 -25.79
N GLY A 112 43.76 19.46 -26.36
CA GLY A 112 42.44 20.06 -26.52
C GLY A 112 41.70 20.20 -25.20
N PHE A 113 41.75 19.15 -24.36
CA PHE A 113 41.09 19.15 -23.06
C PHE A 113 41.67 20.21 -22.10
N PHE A 114 43.00 20.36 -22.05
CA PHE A 114 43.62 21.39 -21.22
C PHE A 114 43.27 22.80 -21.72
N THR A 115 43.14 22.99 -23.03
CA THR A 115 42.69 24.27 -23.60
C THR A 115 41.24 24.57 -23.20
N GLU A 116 40.35 23.58 -23.29
CA GLU A 116 38.94 23.73 -22.91
C GLU A 116 38.76 24.05 -21.42
N VAL A 117 39.48 23.34 -20.54
CA VAL A 117 39.47 23.62 -19.09
C VAL A 117 40.04 25.01 -18.78
N TYR A 118 41.10 25.43 -19.45
CA TYR A 118 41.63 26.79 -19.27
C TYR A 118 40.64 27.86 -19.75
N THR A 119 39.98 27.68 -20.90
CA THR A 119 38.96 28.63 -21.36
C THR A 119 37.76 28.71 -20.40
N LEU A 120 37.37 27.60 -19.77
CA LEU A 120 36.26 27.57 -18.81
C LEU A 120 36.62 28.26 -17.48
N VAL A 121 37.87 28.16 -17.05
CA VAL A 121 38.37 28.84 -15.83
C VAL A 121 38.62 30.32 -16.07
N GLU A 122 39.01 30.70 -17.30
CA GLU A 122 39.35 32.08 -17.65
C GLU A 122 38.11 32.94 -17.99
N SER A 123 36.95 32.33 -18.32
CA SER A 123 35.66 33.03 -18.42
C SER A 123 34.70 32.63 -17.28
N PRO A 124 34.84 33.19 -16.06
CA PRO A 124 33.95 32.86 -14.94
C PRO A 124 32.52 33.41 -15.08
N GLU A 125 32.24 34.23 -16.11
CA GLU A 125 30.90 34.75 -16.35
C GLU A 125 30.16 33.92 -17.41
N PRO A 126 29.07 33.22 -17.02
CA PRO A 126 28.25 32.53 -18.01
C PRO A 126 27.60 33.55 -18.94
N VAL A 127 27.54 33.24 -20.25
CA VAL A 127 26.89 34.07 -21.29
C VAL A 127 25.45 34.48 -20.91
N ALA A 128 24.80 33.70 -20.05
CA ALA A 128 23.49 33.98 -19.47
C ALA A 128 23.40 35.25 -18.59
N VAL A 129 24.53 35.85 -18.17
CA VAL A 129 24.55 37.08 -17.34
C VAL A 129 24.63 38.35 -18.19
N GLN A 130 24.99 38.26 -19.48
CA GLN A 130 25.04 39.41 -20.40
C GLN A 130 23.75 40.27 -20.44
N PRO A 131 22.52 39.71 -20.45
CA PRO A 131 21.31 40.54 -20.46
C PRO A 131 21.03 41.27 -19.15
N ILE A 132 21.71 40.93 -18.05
CA ILE A 132 21.57 41.63 -16.75
C ILE A 132 22.36 42.94 -16.78
N TYR A 133 23.54 42.96 -17.40
CA TYR A 133 24.35 44.19 -17.54
C TYR A 133 23.64 45.24 -18.42
N ALA A 134 22.90 44.82 -19.44
CA ALA A 134 22.11 45.69 -20.30
C ALA A 134 20.94 46.42 -19.60
N LEU A 135 20.61 46.07 -18.35
CA LEU A 135 19.61 46.77 -17.54
C LEU A 135 20.19 47.95 -16.72
N PHE A 136 21.52 48.09 -16.67
CA PHE A 136 22.21 49.08 -15.82
C PHE A 136 23.11 50.06 -16.60
N GLU A 137 23.25 49.88 -17.91
CA GLU A 137 23.89 50.84 -18.81
C GLU A 137 22.78 51.60 -19.57
N ASP A 138 22.53 52.86 -19.16
CA ASP A 138 21.66 53.84 -19.86
C ASP A 138 22.39 54.46 -21.08
#